data_AF-A0AA39PVN8-F1
#
_entry.id   AF-A0AA39PVN8-F1
#
_cell.length_a   1.000
_cell.length_b   1.000
_cell.length_c   1.000
_cell.angle_alpha   90.00
_cell.angle_beta   90.00
_cell.angle_gamma   90.00
#
_symmetry.space_group_name_H-M   'P 1'
#
loop_
_entity.id
_entity.type
_entity.pdbx_description
1 polymer ?
#
loop_
_entity_poly.entity_id
_entity_poly.type
_entity_poly.pdbx_seq_one_letter_code
_entity_poly.pdbx_strand_id
1 'polypeptide(L)'
;MYSPPSSPVSPTRPHRVIPHGFLAPPKPKPRSVQEMSIRELHDRYDSNAKLLASPGASTSNFIHRISAEQLEIQALLAELEGVDKINTGMRNTRIKGEDEMDVEMTPEPHVSRIIETKRRVLARRYGPAEGTSAMGTLNMDEAIEIEQRRHAADLERRQRIEEKHRRINDIRYGDMSKEEREARIYAFMNHKPTDSDLEDDSDEDDDDDPASWFEDDQDDGRKGQDIIEPDEEDYYDIIRVDAAKAGYSTFYEPRDDD
;
A
#
# COMPACT_ATOMS: atom_id res chain seq x y z
N MET A 1 -3.19 -1.62 -35.63
CA MET A 1 -1.93 -2.18 -35.09
C MET A 1 -1.31 -1.15 -34.18
N TYR A 2 -1.37 -1.35 -32.86
CA TYR A 2 -0.72 -0.49 -31.87
C TYR A 2 -0.17 -1.38 -30.76
N SER A 3 1.16 -1.40 -30.60
CA SER A 3 1.84 -2.11 -29.52
C SER A 3 1.79 -1.29 -28.23
N PRO A 4 1.59 -1.91 -27.06
CA PRO A 4 1.61 -1.20 -25.77
C PRO A 4 3.06 -0.87 -25.36
N PRO A 5 3.26 0.16 -24.52
CA PRO A 5 4.58 0.57 -24.06
C PRO A 5 5.16 -0.46 -23.08
N SER A 6 6.38 -0.93 -23.37
CA SER A 6 7.18 -1.78 -22.48
C SER A 6 7.49 -1.05 -21.18
N SER A 7 7.21 -1.68 -20.04
CA SER A 7 7.70 -1.25 -18.74
C SER A 7 9.25 -1.22 -18.73
N PRO A 8 9.88 -0.26 -18.03
CA PRO A 8 11.33 -0.19 -17.96
C PRO A 8 11.88 -1.33 -17.09
N VAL A 9 12.78 -2.12 -17.67
CA VAL A 9 13.59 -3.10 -16.95
C VAL A 9 14.51 -2.36 -15.99
N SER A 10 14.52 -2.76 -14.72
CA SER A 10 15.43 -2.24 -13.70
C SER A 10 16.88 -2.35 -14.21
N PRO A 11 17.71 -1.29 -14.15
CA PRO A 11 19.06 -1.33 -14.67
C PRO A 11 19.90 -2.32 -13.86
N THR A 12 20.09 -3.53 -14.38
CA THR A 12 21.10 -4.46 -13.86
C THR A 12 22.46 -3.87 -14.15
N ARG A 13 23.19 -3.52 -13.07
CA ARG A 13 24.52 -2.92 -13.15
C ARG A 13 25.44 -3.85 -13.96
N PRO A 14 26.07 -3.39 -15.05
CA PRO A 14 26.95 -4.23 -15.85
C PRO A 14 28.12 -4.71 -14.97
N HIS A 15 28.24 -6.03 -14.83
CA HIS A 15 29.37 -6.64 -14.15
C HIS A 15 30.62 -6.36 -15.00
N ARG A 16 31.45 -5.39 -14.59
CA ARG A 16 32.68 -5.08 -15.31
C ARG A 16 33.64 -6.24 -15.12
N VAL A 17 33.80 -7.06 -16.16
CA VAL A 17 34.83 -8.11 -16.21
C VAL A 17 36.16 -7.40 -16.32
N ILE A 18 36.91 -7.33 -15.22
CA ILE A 18 38.23 -6.70 -15.21
C ILE A 18 39.21 -7.74 -15.77
N PRO A 19 39.94 -7.42 -16.86
CA PRO A 19 40.94 -8.34 -17.41
C PRO A 19 42.07 -8.60 -16.39
N HIS A 20 42.56 -9.83 -16.36
CA HIS A 20 43.59 -10.28 -15.44
C HIS A 20 44.85 -9.40 -15.54
N GLY A 21 45.41 -8.97 -14.40
CA GLY A 21 46.57 -8.07 -14.34
C GLY A 21 46.25 -6.56 -14.34
N PHE A 22 44.99 -6.17 -14.48
CA PHE A 22 44.57 -4.76 -14.36
C PHE A 22 43.89 -4.50 -13.02
N LEU A 23 44.18 -3.34 -12.43
CA LEU A 23 43.48 -2.88 -11.23
C LEU A 23 42.08 -2.38 -11.59
N ALA A 24 41.10 -2.69 -10.75
CA ALA A 24 39.76 -2.12 -10.86
C ALA A 24 39.84 -0.59 -10.77
N PRO A 25 39.09 0.16 -11.61
CA PRO A 25 38.98 1.60 -11.39
C PRO A 25 38.40 1.86 -9.99
N PRO A 26 38.87 2.90 -9.28
CA PRO A 26 38.37 3.22 -7.96
C PRO A 26 36.86 3.45 -8.01
N LYS A 27 36.14 2.95 -7.00
CA LYS A 27 34.69 3.17 -6.88
C LYS A 27 34.43 4.68 -6.86
N PRO A 28 33.39 5.18 -7.56
CA PRO A 28 33.02 6.58 -7.46
C PRO A 28 32.77 6.92 -5.99
N LYS A 29 33.27 8.07 -5.56
CA LYS A 29 33.03 8.56 -4.19
C LYS A 29 31.53 8.77 -4.01
N PRO A 30 30.96 8.44 -2.84
CA PRO A 30 29.58 8.78 -2.55
C PRO A 30 29.41 10.30 -2.67
N ARG A 31 28.24 10.74 -3.14
CA ARG A 31 27.91 12.17 -3.18
C ARG A 31 27.90 12.72 -1.76
N SER A 32 28.32 13.98 -1.59
CA SER A 32 28.27 14.67 -0.31
C SER A 32 26.82 14.99 0.07
N VAL A 33 26.55 15.13 1.37
CA VAL A 33 25.21 15.46 1.88
C VAL A 33 24.69 16.79 1.32
N GLN A 34 25.61 17.76 1.16
CA GLN A 34 25.31 19.11 0.68
C GLN A 34 24.81 19.18 -0.77
N GLU A 35 25.13 18.18 -1.60
CA GLU A 35 24.75 18.16 -3.03
C GLU A 35 23.43 17.40 -3.29
N MET A 36 22.82 16.82 -2.26
CA MET A 36 21.60 16.00 -2.40
C MET A 36 20.34 16.87 -2.42
N SER A 37 19.31 16.41 -3.14
CA SER A 37 17.99 17.03 -3.12
C SER A 37 17.26 16.76 -1.80
N ILE A 38 16.27 17.59 -1.44
CA ILE A 38 15.45 17.44 -0.21
C ILE A 38 14.88 16.01 -0.08
N ARG A 39 14.39 15.45 -1.19
CA ARG A 39 13.87 14.09 -1.20
C ARG A 39 14.96 13.04 -0.92
N GLU A 40 16.11 13.17 -1.57
CA GLU A 40 17.24 12.27 -1.35
C GLU A 40 17.77 12.39 0.09
N LEU A 41 17.72 13.59 0.71
CA LEU A 41 18.08 13.81 2.11
C LEU A 41 17.14 13.06 3.06
N HIS A 42 15.83 13.08 2.82
CA HIS A 42 14.87 12.28 3.59
C HIS A 42 15.10 10.78 3.40
N ASP A 43 15.27 10.31 2.16
CA ASP A 43 15.53 8.89 1.88
C ASP A 43 16.82 8.42 2.58
N ARG A 44 17.85 9.29 2.63
CA ARG A 44 19.11 9.03 3.33
C ARG A 44 18.93 9.02 4.84
N TYR A 45 18.17 9.96 5.38
CA TYR A 45 17.85 10.04 6.80
C TYR A 45 17.17 8.76 7.28
N ASP A 46 16.15 8.30 6.56
CA ASP A 46 15.40 7.08 6.87
C ASP A 46 16.28 5.83 6.77
N SER A 47 17.13 5.75 5.74
CA SER A 47 18.10 4.66 5.60
C SER A 47 19.09 4.64 6.77
N ASN A 48 19.61 5.80 7.18
CA ASN A 48 20.52 5.89 8.31
C ASN A 48 19.82 5.55 9.63
N ALA A 49 18.55 5.95 9.81
CA ALA A 49 17.77 5.63 11.00
C ALA A 49 17.54 4.12 11.12
N LYS A 50 17.22 3.44 10.01
CA LYS A 50 17.09 1.98 9.96
C LYS A 50 18.41 1.28 10.30
N LEU A 51 19.54 1.78 9.80
CA LEU A 51 20.86 1.23 10.11
C LEU A 51 21.23 1.40 11.59
N LEU A 52 20.90 2.54 12.20
CA LEU A 52 21.13 2.77 13.62
C LEU A 52 20.19 1.94 14.51
N ALA A 53 18.97 1.67 14.05
CA ALA A 53 18.02 0.81 14.76
C ALA A 53 18.36 -0.69 14.65
N SER A 54 19.07 -1.10 13.59
CA SER A 54 19.45 -2.50 13.39
C SER A 54 20.53 -2.95 14.39
N PRO A 55 20.33 -4.03 15.16
CA PRO A 55 21.29 -4.51 16.17
C PRO A 55 22.59 -5.10 15.57
N GLY A 56 22.68 -5.23 14.25
CA GLY A 56 23.85 -5.76 13.51
C GLY A 56 24.89 -4.71 13.09
N ALA A 57 24.73 -3.42 13.43
CA ALA A 57 25.66 -2.36 13.07
C ALA A 57 26.96 -2.40 13.92
N SER A 58 27.74 -3.47 13.78
CA SER A 58 28.72 -3.90 14.80
C SER A 58 30.07 -3.15 14.83
N THR A 59 30.21 -1.94 14.27
CA THR A 59 31.46 -1.17 14.39
C THR A 59 31.23 0.22 14.97
N SER A 60 31.84 0.50 16.12
CA SER A 60 31.70 1.76 16.86
C SER A 60 31.97 3.01 15.99
N ASN A 61 33.01 2.97 15.17
CA ASN A 61 33.36 4.06 14.25
C ASN A 61 32.33 4.27 13.13
N PHE A 62 31.62 3.23 12.72
CA PHE A 62 30.57 3.33 11.70
C PHE A 62 29.32 3.97 12.27
N ILE A 63 28.90 3.58 13.47
CA ILE A 63 27.78 4.20 14.19
C ILE A 63 28.06 5.71 14.38
N HIS A 64 29.25 6.07 14.86
CA HIS A 64 29.63 7.48 15.04
C HIS A 64 29.62 8.28 13.74
N ARG A 65 30.00 7.66 12.61
CA ARG A 65 29.96 8.33 11.30
C ARG A 65 28.52 8.54 10.85
N ILE A 66 27.66 7.54 10.99
CA ILE A 66 26.25 7.63 10.58
C ILE A 66 25.49 8.63 11.45
N SER A 67 25.75 8.67 12.77
CA SER A 67 25.09 9.64 13.65
C SER A 67 25.53 11.08 13.33
N ALA A 68 26.81 11.30 13.04
CA ALA A 68 27.28 12.60 12.55
C ALA A 68 26.63 13.00 11.22
N GLU A 69 26.52 12.05 10.28
CA GLU A 69 25.82 12.26 8.99
C GLU A 69 24.34 12.58 9.21
N GLN A 70 23.66 11.92 10.16
CA GLN A 70 22.26 12.23 10.49
C GLN A 70 22.09 13.64 11.05
N LEU A 71 22.98 14.10 11.93
CA LEU A 71 22.93 15.46 12.46
C LEU A 71 23.14 16.50 11.35
N GLU A 72 24.06 16.24 10.42
CA GLU A 72 24.28 17.11 9.25
C GLU A 72 23.05 17.17 8.36
N ILE A 73 22.42 16.02 8.07
CA ILE A 73 21.18 15.96 7.27
C ILE A 73 20.04 16.72 7.97
N GLN A 74 19.87 16.54 9.28
CA GLN A 74 18.83 17.25 10.04
C GLN A 74 19.04 18.77 10.01
N ALA A 75 20.27 19.24 10.18
CA ALA A 75 20.59 20.67 10.10
C ALA A 75 20.27 21.24 8.71
N LEU A 76 20.65 20.51 7.65
CA LEU A 76 20.41 20.94 6.27
C LEU A 76 18.93 20.93 5.89
N LEU A 77 18.17 19.92 6.33
CA LEU A 77 16.72 19.87 6.12
C LEU A 77 16.00 21.02 6.83
N ALA A 78 16.40 21.33 8.07
CA ALA A 78 15.84 22.45 8.82
C ALA A 78 16.12 23.81 8.13
N GLU A 79 17.31 23.98 7.55
CA GLU A 79 17.66 25.17 6.76
C GLU A 79 16.81 25.28 5.49
N LEU A 80 16.73 24.20 4.70
CA LEU A 80 16.00 24.19 3.42
C LEU A 80 14.49 24.35 3.61
N GLU A 81 13.89 23.65 4.58
CA GLU A 81 12.46 23.80 4.89
C GLU A 81 12.13 25.19 5.46
N GLY A 82 13.07 25.78 6.21
CA GLY A 82 12.97 27.17 6.66
C GLY A 82 12.90 28.16 5.49
N VAL A 83 13.74 27.97 4.47
CA VAL A 83 13.72 28.80 3.25
C VAL A 83 12.41 28.63 2.47
N ASP A 84 11.87 27.42 2.37
CA ASP A 84 10.59 27.17 1.69
C ASP A 84 9.41 27.81 2.44
N LYS A 85 9.40 27.78 3.77
CA LYS A 85 8.41 28.50 4.60
C LYS A 85 8.47 30.00 4.39
N ILE A 86 9.67 30.57 4.29
CA ILE A 86 9.83 32.00 3.99
C ILE A 86 9.34 32.32 2.58
N ASN A 87 9.68 31.49 1.58
CA ASN A 87 9.29 31.72 0.18
C ASN A 87 7.77 31.60 -0.01
N THR A 88 7.15 30.60 0.61
CA THR A 88 5.68 30.45 0.63
C THR A 88 5.02 31.60 1.39
N GLY A 89 5.57 31.99 2.55
CA GLY A 89 5.16 33.18 3.28
C GLY A 89 5.19 34.44 2.41
N MET A 90 6.31 34.73 1.75
CA MET A 90 6.44 35.89 0.85
C MET A 90 5.48 35.86 -0.35
N ARG A 91 5.20 34.67 -0.91
CA ARG A 91 4.23 34.52 -2.00
C ARG A 91 2.79 34.75 -1.53
N ASN A 92 2.48 34.42 -0.29
CA ASN A 92 1.14 34.54 0.29
C ASN A 92 0.92 35.89 0.97
N THR A 93 1.98 36.60 1.36
CA THR A 93 1.88 37.96 1.90
C THR A 93 1.51 38.91 0.78
N ARG A 94 0.24 39.33 0.76
CA ARG A 94 -0.24 40.46 -0.05
C ARG A 94 -0.20 41.70 0.82
N ILE A 95 0.64 42.67 0.46
CA ILE A 95 0.68 43.97 1.14
C ILE A 95 -0.66 44.67 0.89
N LYS A 96 -1.51 44.74 1.92
CA LYS A 96 -2.74 45.54 1.95
C LYS A 96 -2.46 46.82 2.74
N GLY A 97 -3.07 47.94 2.32
CA GLY A 97 -2.93 49.24 2.99
C GLY A 97 -3.58 49.28 4.38
N GLU A 98 -3.18 50.25 5.19
CA GLU A 98 -3.35 50.38 6.66
C GLU A 98 -4.77 50.27 7.26
N ASP A 99 -5.82 49.96 6.47
CA ASP A 99 -7.24 49.95 6.90
C ASP A 99 -7.95 48.57 6.86
N GLU A 100 -7.28 47.46 6.51
CA GLU A 100 -7.87 46.10 6.60
C GLU A 100 -7.19 45.28 7.70
N MET A 101 -7.84 45.16 8.86
CA MET A 101 -7.46 44.22 9.91
C MET A 101 -7.95 42.81 9.56
N ASP A 102 -7.06 41.97 9.03
CA ASP A 102 -7.31 40.53 8.89
C ASP A 102 -7.12 39.85 10.26
N VAL A 103 -8.23 39.51 10.93
CA VAL A 103 -8.27 38.63 12.09
C VAL A 103 -7.81 37.24 11.64
N GLU A 104 -6.81 36.67 12.31
CA GLU A 104 -6.28 35.34 12.04
C GLU A 104 -7.41 34.32 11.84
N MET A 105 -7.62 33.91 10.59
CA MET A 105 -8.45 32.77 10.28
C MET A 105 -7.65 31.53 10.71
N THR A 106 -8.15 30.86 11.75
CA THR A 106 -7.62 29.60 12.24
C THR A 106 -7.36 28.65 11.07
N PRO A 107 -6.21 27.96 11.02
CA PRO A 107 -5.88 27.07 9.90
C PRO A 107 -6.96 26.00 9.77
N GLU A 108 -7.61 25.95 8.60
CA GLU A 108 -8.57 24.90 8.30
C GLU A 108 -7.92 23.52 8.55
N PRO A 109 -8.63 22.57 9.19
CA PRO A 109 -8.08 21.26 9.45
C PRO A 109 -7.72 20.60 8.12
N HIS A 110 -6.46 20.17 8.00
CA HIS A 110 -5.97 19.45 6.83
C HIS A 110 -6.80 18.17 6.62
N VAL A 111 -7.81 18.24 5.75
CA VAL A 111 -8.58 17.06 5.35
C VAL A 111 -7.66 16.14 4.56
N SER A 112 -7.45 14.92 5.06
CA SER A 112 -6.56 13.96 4.40
C SER A 112 -7.10 13.62 3.00
N ARG A 113 -6.21 13.43 2.03
CA ARG A 113 -6.60 13.04 0.64
C ARG A 113 -7.50 11.81 0.60
N ILE A 114 -7.38 10.94 1.60
CA ILE A 114 -8.20 9.74 1.76
C ILE A 114 -9.66 10.11 2.06
N ILE A 115 -9.90 11.11 2.91
CA ILE A 115 -11.24 11.60 3.22
C ILE A 115 -11.85 12.26 1.99
N GLU A 116 -11.09 13.06 1.25
CA GLU A 116 -11.57 13.69 0.01
C GLU A 116 -11.90 12.67 -1.08
N THR A 117 -11.06 11.66 -1.27
CA THR A 117 -11.31 10.59 -2.24
C THR A 117 -12.51 9.75 -1.84
N LYS A 118 -12.65 9.38 -0.56
CA LYS A 118 -13.84 8.68 -0.05
C LYS A 118 -15.11 9.52 -0.25
N ARG A 119 -15.06 10.82 0.04
CA ARG A 119 -16.18 11.75 -0.23
C ARG A 119 -16.51 11.84 -1.71
N ARG A 120 -15.49 11.95 -2.59
CA ARG A 120 -15.68 12.00 -4.04
C ARG A 120 -16.26 10.70 -4.60
N VAL A 121 -15.82 9.55 -4.11
CA VAL A 121 -16.34 8.23 -4.52
C VAL A 121 -17.77 8.04 -4.04
N LEU A 122 -18.08 8.39 -2.80
CA LEU A 122 -19.44 8.33 -2.27
C LEU A 122 -20.36 9.29 -3.00
N ALA A 123 -19.93 10.53 -3.26
CA ALA A 123 -20.69 11.50 -4.05
C ALA A 123 -20.87 11.04 -5.50
N ARG A 124 -19.91 10.32 -6.08
CA ARG A 124 -20.06 9.76 -7.44
C ARG A 124 -20.97 8.54 -7.49
N ARG A 125 -21.02 7.74 -6.41
CA ARG A 125 -21.79 6.49 -6.35
C ARG A 125 -23.22 6.69 -5.84
N TYR A 126 -23.43 7.68 -4.99
CA TYR A 126 -24.70 7.94 -4.30
C TYR A 126 -25.14 9.41 -4.37
N GLY A 127 -24.37 10.27 -5.04
CA GLY A 127 -24.82 11.64 -5.29
C GLY A 127 -26.04 11.65 -6.20
N PRO A 128 -26.88 12.69 -6.09
CA PRO A 128 -28.03 12.87 -6.98
C PRO A 128 -27.50 13.09 -8.39
N ALA A 129 -27.46 12.02 -9.19
CA ALA A 129 -27.42 12.18 -10.62
C ALA A 129 -28.71 12.92 -11.02
N GLU A 130 -28.56 14.05 -11.70
CA GLU A 130 -29.65 14.70 -12.44
C GLU A 130 -30.22 13.66 -13.42
N GLY A 131 -31.27 12.97 -12.99
CA GLY A 131 -31.82 11.82 -13.69
C GLY A 131 -32.30 10.78 -12.70
N THR A 132 -33.60 10.84 -12.42
CA THR A 132 -34.39 9.83 -11.72
C THR A 132 -34.05 8.41 -12.21
N SER A 133 -33.15 7.71 -11.53
CA SER A 133 -33.02 6.26 -11.64
C SER A 133 -33.43 5.66 -10.33
N ALA A 134 -34.62 5.07 -10.35
CA ALA A 134 -35.24 4.36 -9.27
C ALA A 134 -34.22 3.42 -8.58
N MET A 135 -34.02 3.66 -7.28
CA MET A 135 -33.49 2.64 -6.38
C MET A 135 -34.38 1.40 -6.49
N GLY A 136 -33.89 0.35 -7.15
CA GLY A 136 -34.30 -1.02 -6.81
C GLY A 136 -34.94 -1.89 -7.90
N THR A 137 -35.01 -1.49 -9.17
CA THR A 137 -35.48 -2.40 -10.23
C THR A 137 -34.56 -2.29 -11.45
N LEU A 138 -33.46 -3.06 -11.46
CA LEU A 138 -32.71 -3.30 -12.70
C LEU A 138 -33.69 -3.98 -13.67
N ASN A 139 -33.90 -3.41 -14.85
CA ASN A 139 -34.69 -4.06 -15.89
C ASN A 139 -34.05 -5.40 -16.26
N MET A 140 -34.85 -6.42 -16.59
CA MET A 140 -34.33 -7.77 -16.90
C MET A 140 -33.28 -7.74 -18.02
N ASP A 141 -33.46 -6.86 -19.02
CA ASP A 141 -32.50 -6.65 -20.10
C ASP A 141 -31.19 -6.02 -19.61
N GLU A 142 -31.25 -5.10 -18.64
CA GLU A 142 -30.08 -4.50 -18.02
C GLU A 142 -29.31 -5.52 -17.18
N ALA A 143 -30.02 -6.41 -16.47
CA ALA A 143 -29.42 -7.48 -15.70
C ALA A 143 -28.65 -8.48 -16.59
N ILE A 144 -29.24 -8.85 -17.74
CA ILE A 144 -28.60 -9.73 -18.73
C ILE A 144 -27.36 -9.07 -19.33
N GLU A 145 -27.43 -7.77 -19.65
CA GLU A 145 -26.29 -7.04 -20.20
C GLU A 145 -25.14 -6.93 -19.18
N ILE A 146 -25.46 -6.73 -17.90
CA ILE A 146 -24.47 -6.70 -16.81
C ILE A 146 -23.83 -8.09 -16.65
N GLU A 147 -24.60 -9.16 -16.71
CA GLU A 147 -24.08 -10.53 -16.63
C GLU A 147 -23.11 -10.84 -17.77
N GLN A 148 -23.46 -10.48 -19.01
CA GLN A 148 -22.60 -10.67 -20.17
C GLN A 148 -21.29 -9.88 -20.07
N ARG A 149 -21.35 -8.62 -19.61
CA ARG A 149 -20.15 -7.80 -19.41
C ARG A 149 -19.25 -8.35 -18.29
N ARG A 150 -19.82 -8.84 -17.19
CA ARG A 150 -19.06 -9.46 -16.10
C ARG A 150 -18.41 -10.76 -16.54
N HIS A 151 -19.15 -11.61 -17.24
CA HIS A 151 -18.65 -12.87 -17.76
C HIS A 151 -17.47 -12.67 -18.73
N ALA A 152 -17.56 -11.65 -19.60
CA ALA A 152 -16.46 -11.29 -20.49
C ALA A 152 -15.20 -10.84 -19.72
N ALA A 153 -15.37 -10.00 -18.70
CA ALA A 153 -14.27 -9.54 -17.85
C ALA A 153 -13.64 -10.68 -17.04
N ASP A 154 -14.45 -11.60 -16.54
CA ASP A 154 -13.97 -12.77 -15.79
C ASP A 154 -13.21 -13.75 -16.69
N LEU A 155 -13.68 -13.99 -17.90
CA LEU A 155 -12.95 -14.78 -18.90
C LEU A 155 -11.59 -14.15 -19.21
N GLU A 156 -11.52 -12.84 -19.42
CA GLU A 156 -10.26 -12.14 -19.67
C GLU A 156 -9.30 -12.25 -18.47
N ARG A 157 -9.83 -12.12 -17.24
CA ARG A 157 -9.04 -12.30 -16.02
C ARG A 157 -8.50 -13.72 -15.90
N ARG A 158 -9.31 -14.75 -16.20
CA ARG A 158 -8.89 -16.15 -16.19
C ARG A 158 -7.81 -16.40 -17.24
N GLN A 159 -7.98 -15.91 -18.46
CA GLN A 159 -6.97 -16.01 -19.52
C GLN A 159 -5.65 -15.34 -19.13
N ARG A 160 -5.69 -14.17 -18.48
CA ARG A 160 -4.47 -13.51 -17.98
C ARG A 160 -3.77 -14.33 -16.89
N ILE A 161 -4.52 -14.99 -16.02
CA ILE A 161 -3.95 -15.85 -14.98
C ILE A 161 -3.35 -17.10 -15.60
N GLU A 162 -4.05 -17.74 -16.54
CA GLU A 162 -3.55 -18.92 -17.27
C GLU A 162 -2.32 -18.61 -18.10
N GLU A 163 -2.25 -17.45 -18.76
CA GLU A 163 -1.06 -17.04 -19.52
C GLU A 163 0.14 -16.77 -18.59
N LYS A 164 -0.09 -16.13 -17.44
CA LYS A 164 0.95 -15.96 -16.41
C LYS A 164 1.44 -17.30 -15.88
N HIS A 165 0.52 -18.22 -15.59
CA HIS A 165 0.85 -19.55 -15.12
C HIS A 165 1.63 -20.35 -16.17
N ARG A 166 1.23 -20.25 -17.45
CA ARG A 166 1.97 -20.83 -18.58
C ARG A 166 3.38 -20.26 -18.67
N ARG A 167 3.53 -18.93 -18.60
CA ARG A 167 4.84 -18.25 -18.66
C ARG A 167 5.77 -18.69 -17.52
N ILE A 168 5.24 -18.82 -16.30
CA ILE A 168 6.01 -19.29 -15.14
C ILE A 168 6.41 -20.77 -15.32
N ASN A 169 5.49 -21.61 -15.82
CA ASN A 169 5.78 -23.02 -16.08
C ASN A 169 6.79 -23.21 -17.20
N ASP A 170 6.77 -22.38 -18.25
CA ASP A 170 7.76 -22.40 -19.33
C ASP A 170 9.15 -22.00 -18.80
N ILE A 171 9.25 -21.07 -17.84
CA ILE A 171 10.54 -20.72 -17.21
C ILE A 171 11.06 -21.85 -16.32
N ARG A 172 10.17 -22.55 -15.60
CA ARG A 172 10.55 -23.57 -14.61
C ARG A 172 10.74 -24.97 -15.21
N TYR A 173 10.05 -25.28 -16.29
CA TYR A 173 9.94 -26.61 -16.89
C TYR A 173 10.00 -26.61 -18.43
N GLY A 174 10.34 -25.49 -19.08
CA GLY A 174 10.24 -25.31 -20.54
C GLY A 174 11.09 -26.25 -21.37
N ASP A 175 12.24 -26.68 -20.84
CA ASP A 175 13.17 -27.56 -21.56
C ASP A 175 13.00 -29.04 -21.19
N MET A 176 12.15 -29.38 -20.21
CA MET A 176 12.00 -30.76 -19.75
C MET A 176 10.83 -31.46 -20.44
N SER A 177 11.08 -32.70 -20.88
CA SER A 177 10.03 -33.57 -21.42
C SER A 177 8.93 -33.80 -20.38
N LYS A 178 7.70 -34.08 -20.81
CA LYS A 178 6.58 -34.37 -19.90
C LYS A 178 6.92 -35.50 -18.94
N GLU A 179 7.62 -36.52 -19.44
CA GLU A 179 8.08 -37.68 -18.66
C GLU A 179 9.09 -37.30 -17.57
N GLU A 180 10.05 -36.42 -17.89
CA GLU A 180 11.06 -35.94 -16.93
C GLU A 180 10.43 -35.05 -15.85
N ARG A 181 9.44 -34.24 -16.24
CA ARG A 181 8.67 -33.40 -15.31
C ARG A 181 7.88 -34.27 -14.33
N GLU A 182 7.16 -35.26 -14.84
CA GLU A 182 6.38 -36.19 -14.01
C GLU A 182 7.30 -37.04 -13.13
N ALA A 183 8.44 -37.48 -13.64
CA ALA A 183 9.45 -38.19 -12.85
C ALA A 183 10.01 -37.32 -11.70
N ARG A 184 10.26 -36.03 -11.94
CA ARG A 184 10.75 -35.11 -10.89
C ARG A 184 9.69 -34.84 -9.82
N ILE A 185 8.44 -34.65 -10.23
CA ILE A 185 7.30 -34.51 -9.31
C ILE A 185 7.13 -35.79 -8.51
N TYR A 186 7.19 -36.95 -9.17
CA TYR A 186 7.06 -38.25 -8.53
C TYR A 186 8.22 -38.57 -7.60
N ALA A 187 9.44 -38.17 -7.96
CA ALA A 187 10.62 -38.27 -7.11
C ALA A 187 10.46 -37.39 -5.86
N PHE A 188 9.97 -36.16 -6.00
CA PHE A 188 9.69 -35.27 -4.87
C PHE A 188 8.59 -35.83 -3.96
N MET A 189 7.48 -36.31 -4.53
CA MET A 189 6.35 -36.87 -3.76
C MET A 189 6.70 -38.16 -3.02
N ASN A 190 7.66 -38.93 -3.52
CA ASN A 190 8.13 -40.17 -2.89
C ASN A 190 9.49 -40.03 -2.20
N HIS A 191 10.04 -38.81 -2.15
CA HIS A 191 11.28 -38.57 -1.45
C HIS A 191 11.03 -38.72 0.05
N LYS A 192 11.74 -39.66 0.67
CA LYS A 192 11.82 -39.72 2.12
C LYS A 192 12.94 -38.75 2.51
N PRO A 193 12.66 -37.74 3.35
CA PRO A 193 13.70 -36.88 3.88
C PRO A 193 14.80 -37.75 4.47
N THR A 194 16.01 -37.59 3.97
CA THR A 194 17.21 -38.21 4.55
C THR A 194 17.67 -37.36 5.74
N ASP A 195 18.41 -37.93 6.70
CA ASP A 195 18.90 -37.19 7.89
C ASP A 195 19.72 -35.92 7.55
N SER A 196 20.23 -35.80 6.30
CA SER A 196 20.90 -34.60 5.78
C SER A 196 19.96 -33.44 5.37
N ASP A 197 18.66 -33.69 5.20
CA ASP A 197 17.61 -32.65 5.04
C ASP A 197 17.09 -32.18 6.42
N LEU A 198 17.46 -32.88 7.49
CA LEU A 198 17.07 -32.62 8.87
C LEU A 198 18.21 -31.97 9.70
N GLU A 199 19.38 -31.74 9.07
CA GLU A 199 20.61 -31.26 9.72
C GLU A 199 20.90 -29.79 9.39
N ASP A 200 19.84 -28.95 9.32
CA ASP A 200 19.95 -27.48 9.37
C ASP A 200 18.69 -26.79 9.94
N ASP A 201 17.78 -27.53 10.60
CA ASP A 201 16.65 -26.95 11.36
C ASP A 201 16.99 -26.85 12.86
N SER A 202 18.26 -26.56 13.17
CA SER A 202 18.68 -26.10 14.50
C SER A 202 18.95 -24.60 14.52
N ASP A 203 18.29 -23.85 13.65
CA ASP A 203 18.02 -22.44 13.91
C ASP A 203 16.79 -22.39 14.82
N GLU A 204 17.07 -22.22 16.12
CA GLU A 204 16.14 -21.75 17.13
C GLU A 204 15.50 -20.42 16.66
N ASP A 205 14.44 -20.49 15.88
CA ASP A 205 13.50 -19.38 15.67
C ASP A 205 12.08 -19.92 15.86
N ASP A 206 11.81 -20.36 17.10
CA ASP A 206 10.50 -20.75 17.64
C ASP A 206 9.69 -19.47 18.03
N ASP A 207 9.80 -18.41 17.22
CA ASP A 207 9.24 -17.08 17.52
C ASP A 207 8.08 -16.68 16.58
N ASP A 208 7.81 -17.44 15.52
CA ASP A 208 6.64 -17.21 14.63
C ASP A 208 5.44 -18.10 15.04
N ASP A 209 5.12 -18.14 16.33
CA ASP A 209 3.88 -18.75 16.79
C ASP A 209 2.70 -17.88 16.27
N PRO A 210 1.85 -18.35 15.33
CA PRO A 210 0.79 -17.53 14.75
C PRO A 210 -0.26 -17.09 15.78
N ALA A 211 -0.22 -17.69 16.99
CA ALA A 211 -0.99 -17.24 18.14
C ALA A 211 -0.53 -15.87 18.65
N SER A 212 0.77 -15.55 18.61
CA SER A 212 1.32 -14.26 19.04
C SER A 212 0.90 -13.11 18.14
N TRP A 213 0.53 -13.40 16.88
CA TRP A 213 -0.03 -12.40 15.96
C TRP A 213 -1.38 -11.83 16.42
N PHE A 214 -2.06 -12.55 17.33
CA PHE A 214 -3.31 -12.13 17.97
C PHE A 214 -3.13 -11.77 19.45
N GLU A 215 -1.94 -11.97 20.02
CA GLU A 215 -1.59 -11.42 21.33
C GLU A 215 -1.28 -9.94 21.15
N ASP A 216 -2.34 -9.14 21.08
CA ASP A 216 -2.27 -7.69 21.15
C ASP A 216 -1.68 -7.34 22.52
N ASP A 217 -0.44 -6.88 22.54
CA ASP A 217 0.25 -6.30 23.70
C ASP A 217 -0.41 -4.97 24.16
N GLN A 218 -1.53 -4.61 23.54
CA GLN A 218 -2.41 -3.50 23.90
C GLN A 218 -3.75 -4.01 24.45
N ASP A 219 -3.72 -4.48 25.70
CA ASP A 219 -4.94 -4.66 26.53
C ASP A 219 -5.66 -3.31 26.80
N ASP A 220 -5.11 -2.20 26.28
CA ASP A 220 -5.65 -0.84 26.35
C ASP A 220 -6.45 -0.43 25.10
N GLY A 221 -6.98 -1.36 24.29
CA GLY A 221 -8.16 -1.14 23.41
C GLY A 221 -8.18 0.11 22.50
N ARG A 222 -7.05 0.75 22.19
CA ARG A 222 -6.99 2.05 21.49
C ARG A 222 -6.13 1.95 20.25
N LYS A 223 -6.62 1.18 19.28
CA LYS A 223 -6.21 1.38 17.90
C LYS A 223 -6.91 2.63 17.31
N GLY A 224 -6.37 3.79 17.68
CA GLY A 224 -6.38 4.98 16.84
C GLY A 224 -7.68 5.80 16.69
N GLN A 225 -8.73 5.57 17.48
CA GLN A 225 -9.85 6.50 17.65
C GLN A 225 -10.38 6.47 19.08
N ASP A 226 -10.63 7.63 19.69
CA ASP A 226 -11.45 7.72 20.90
C ASP A 226 -12.86 7.23 20.54
N ILE A 227 -13.24 6.04 21.03
CA ILE A 227 -14.63 5.60 21.01
C ILE A 227 -15.34 6.44 22.07
N ILE A 228 -15.88 7.58 21.65
CA ILE A 228 -16.85 8.33 22.44
C ILE A 228 -18.15 7.56 22.31
N GLU A 229 -18.66 7.01 23.41
CA GLU A 229 -20.00 6.42 23.43
C GLU A 229 -20.99 7.52 23.01
N PRO A 230 -21.77 7.33 21.93
CA PRO A 230 -22.80 8.28 21.56
C PRO A 230 -23.82 8.36 22.69
N ASP A 231 -24.25 9.57 23.00
CA ASP A 231 -25.26 9.80 24.03
C ASP A 231 -26.62 9.21 23.60
N GLU A 232 -27.54 9.05 24.55
CA GLU A 232 -28.87 8.47 24.28
C GLU A 232 -29.69 9.33 23.30
N GLU A 233 -29.29 10.58 23.06
CA GLU A 233 -29.96 11.53 22.17
C GLU A 233 -29.44 11.45 20.72
N ASP A 234 -28.19 11.03 20.49
CA ASP A 234 -27.60 10.78 19.17
C ASP A 234 -28.25 9.60 18.42
N TYR A 235 -28.87 8.63 19.12
CA TYR A 235 -29.53 7.48 18.49
C TYR A 235 -30.75 7.88 17.65
N TYR A 236 -31.40 9.01 17.95
CA TYR A 236 -32.57 9.48 17.20
C TYR A 236 -32.21 10.00 15.81
N ASP A 237 -30.97 10.49 15.62
CA ASP A 237 -30.54 11.06 14.34
C ASP A 237 -29.97 10.00 13.37
N ILE A 238 -29.51 8.87 13.90
CA ILE A 238 -28.85 7.80 13.13
C ILE A 238 -29.87 6.89 12.42
N ILE A 239 -31.04 6.63 13.03
CA ILE A 239 -32.06 5.74 12.47
C ILE A 239 -33.32 6.52 12.11
N ARG A 240 -33.36 7.08 10.90
CA ARG A 240 -34.58 7.63 10.31
C ARG A 240 -35.44 6.49 9.76
N VAL A 241 -36.30 5.91 10.60
CA VAL A 241 -37.33 4.97 10.14
C VAL A 241 -38.41 5.76 9.40
N ASP A 242 -38.44 5.62 8.08
CA ASP A 242 -39.51 6.19 7.26
C ASP A 242 -40.78 5.36 7.49
N ALA A 243 -41.70 5.87 8.32
CA ALA A 243 -42.91 5.15 8.75
C ALA A 243 -43.81 4.74 7.56
N ALA A 244 -43.67 5.40 6.41
CA ALA A 244 -44.37 5.06 5.17
C ALA A 244 -43.85 3.77 4.50
N LYS A 245 -42.65 3.30 4.86
CA LYS A 245 -42.00 2.11 4.27
C LYS A 245 -41.94 0.92 5.23
N ALA A 246 -42.31 1.10 6.49
CA ALA A 246 -42.53 0.02 7.45
C ALA A 246 -43.86 -0.70 7.17
N GLY A 247 -43.99 -1.26 5.96
CA GLY A 247 -45.06 -2.19 5.64
C GLY A 247 -44.83 -3.49 6.37
N TYR A 248 -45.72 -3.82 7.31
CA TYR A 248 -45.81 -5.15 7.90
C TYR A 248 -45.94 -6.20 6.78
N SER A 249 -45.01 -7.17 6.77
CA SER A 249 -45.24 -8.57 6.37
C SER A 249 -46.20 -8.83 5.20
N THR A 250 -45.68 -8.91 3.98
CA THR A 250 -46.34 -9.62 2.86
C THR A 250 -45.89 -11.08 2.74
N PHE A 251 -45.19 -11.63 3.74
CA PHE A 251 -44.65 -13.00 3.70
C PHE A 251 -45.51 -14.05 4.43
N TYR A 252 -46.66 -13.68 4.99
CA TYR A 252 -47.57 -14.64 5.62
C TYR A 252 -48.96 -14.55 4.99
N GLU A 253 -49.27 -15.53 4.14
CA GLU A 253 -50.61 -15.83 3.67
C GLU A 253 -51.10 -17.04 4.48
N PRO A 254 -52.09 -16.90 5.39
CA PRO A 254 -52.68 -18.05 6.05
C PRO A 254 -53.36 -18.91 4.98
N ARG A 255 -52.93 -20.17 4.86
CA ARG A 255 -53.71 -21.18 4.15
C ARG A 255 -54.90 -21.55 5.04
N ASP A 256 -56.08 -21.20 4.59
CA ASP A 256 -57.32 -21.80 5.10
C ASP A 256 -57.35 -23.26 4.61
N ASP A 257 -57.09 -24.20 5.51
CA ASP A 257 -57.40 -25.62 5.34
C ASP A 257 -58.43 -26.02 6.42
N ASP A 258 -59.64 -26.34 5.94
CA ASP A 258 -60.83 -26.99 6.55
C ASP A 258 -61.58 -26.34 7.74
#